data_AF-X6N9X3-F1
#
_entry.id   AF-X6N9X3-F1
#
_cell.length_a   1.000
_cell.length_b   1.000
_cell.length_c   1.000
_cell.angle_alpha   90.00
_cell.angle_beta   90.00
_cell.angle_gamma   90.00
#
_symmetry.space_group_name_H-M   'P 1'
#
loop_
_entity.id
_entity.type
_entity.pdbx_description
1 polymer ?
#
loop_
_entity_poly.entity_id
_entity_poly.type
_entity_poly.pdbx_seq_one_letter_code
_entity_poly.pdbx_strand_id
1 'polypeptide(L)'
;MTMKHIFNFNTAFGFAFWEIPPNISFKIGKFIKKIAQIFSYFFISLFMKNSVFNCFAKKKLKQHWKRLKEPIVDKENDLNLLIELKVLPRRRLTFMSIPIPLKHSFRTKDENHTLCVITRTKDAQIWENILLHDYKIKNLAKIMGVKEFLALYKDNTDVQNLCDIFDLFIVHPSVFHFVVPVLTVPLKQRNKLLRVT
;
A
#
# COMPACT_ATOMS: atom_id res chain seq x y z
N MET A 1 14.27 27.38 20.84
CA MET A 1 15.21 26.49 21.54
C MET A 1 14.40 25.30 22.02
N THR A 2 14.59 24.05 21.57
CA THR A 2 15.80 23.36 21.09
C THR A 2 15.44 22.38 19.96
N MET A 3 16.25 22.40 18.90
CA MET A 3 16.30 21.36 17.89
C MET A 3 16.94 20.09 18.45
N LYS A 4 16.49 18.92 17.99
CA LYS A 4 17.35 17.76 17.76
C LYS A 4 17.00 17.12 16.42
N HIS A 5 17.75 17.49 15.39
CA HIS A 5 18.03 16.63 14.25
C HIS A 5 19.37 15.96 14.50
N ILE A 6 19.46 14.63 14.41
CA ILE A 6 20.62 13.92 13.84
C ILE A 6 20.10 12.67 13.13
N PHE A 7 20.38 12.62 11.82
CA PHE A 7 20.28 11.46 10.94
C PHE A 7 21.36 10.43 11.30
N ASN A 8 21.11 9.14 11.05
CA ASN A 8 22.20 8.27 10.61
C ASN A 8 21.76 7.34 9.50
N PHE A 9 22.42 7.54 8.36
CA PHE A 9 22.53 6.62 7.24
C PHE A 9 23.13 5.31 7.72
N ASN A 10 22.55 4.19 7.30
CA ASN A 10 23.34 3.01 6.98
C ASN A 10 22.91 2.53 5.60
N THR A 11 23.72 2.94 4.63
CA THR A 11 24.00 2.20 3.41
C THR A 11 24.25 0.73 3.71
N ALA A 12 23.51 -0.16 3.06
CA ALA A 12 24.01 -1.49 2.75
C ALA A 12 23.81 -1.70 1.25
N PHE A 13 24.96 -1.71 0.56
CA PHE A 13 25.14 -2.15 -0.80
C PHE A 13 24.51 -3.53 -1.03
N GLY A 14 24.03 -3.75 -2.25
CA GLY A 14 23.69 -5.09 -2.72
C GLY A 14 24.93 -6.00 -2.74
N PHE A 15 24.68 -7.28 -2.56
CA PHE A 15 25.52 -8.32 -3.16
C PHE A 15 24.67 -9.12 -4.12
N ALA A 16 25.13 -9.10 -5.37
CA ALA A 16 24.72 -9.99 -6.43
C ALA A 16 25.01 -11.44 -6.02
N PHE A 17 24.10 -12.35 -6.37
CA PHE A 17 24.41 -13.77 -6.44
C PHE A 17 25.47 -13.95 -7.54
N TRP A 18 26.68 -14.31 -7.13
CA TRP A 18 27.65 -14.94 -8.03
C TRP A 18 27.52 -16.45 -7.83
N GLU A 19 27.32 -17.16 -8.94
CA GLU A 19 27.32 -18.62 -8.97
C GLU A 19 28.69 -19.11 -8.48
N ILE A 20 28.68 -19.83 -7.36
CA ILE A 20 29.89 -20.49 -6.85
C ILE A 20 30.12 -21.71 -7.75
N PRO A 21 31.28 -21.84 -8.43
CA PRO A 21 31.57 -23.01 -9.25
C PRO A 21 31.61 -24.29 -8.39
N PRO A 22 31.14 -25.44 -8.90
CA PRO A 22 30.81 -26.62 -8.11
C PRO A 22 32.01 -27.42 -7.54
N ASN A 23 33.24 -26.91 -7.59
CA ASN A 23 34.45 -27.72 -7.33
C ASN A 23 35.28 -27.31 -6.11
N ILE A 24 34.63 -26.90 -5.01
CA ILE A 24 35.26 -26.94 -3.67
C ILE A 24 34.31 -27.66 -2.71
N SER A 25 34.09 -28.94 -3.01
CA SER A 25 33.40 -29.88 -2.13
C SER A 25 34.45 -30.88 -1.63
N PHE A 26 35.10 -30.63 -0.49
CA PHE A 26 35.71 -31.74 0.25
C PHE A 26 35.74 -31.48 1.77
N LYS A 27 35.15 -32.44 2.50
CA LYS A 27 35.24 -32.74 3.94
C LYS A 27 34.44 -31.94 4.99
N ILE A 28 33.98 -30.71 4.76
CA ILE A 28 33.25 -29.96 5.82
C ILE A 28 31.75 -30.35 5.92
N GLY A 29 31.16 -30.91 4.86
CA GLY A 29 29.72 -31.18 4.79
C GLY A 29 29.17 -32.24 5.75
N LYS A 30 29.97 -33.25 6.13
CA LYS A 30 29.50 -34.32 7.05
C LYS A 30 29.40 -33.84 8.51
N PHE A 31 30.25 -32.91 8.92
CA PHE A 31 30.23 -32.37 10.28
C PHE A 31 29.07 -31.38 10.48
N ILE A 32 28.85 -30.50 9.50
CA ILE A 32 27.74 -29.53 9.52
C ILE A 32 26.38 -30.24 9.45
N LYS A 33 26.23 -31.31 8.65
CA LYS A 33 24.99 -32.10 8.63
C LYS A 33 24.65 -32.70 9.99
N LYS A 34 25.64 -33.18 10.75
CA LYS A 34 25.43 -33.80 12.06
C LYS A 34 25.05 -32.76 13.12
N ILE A 35 25.67 -31.58 13.10
CA ILE A 35 25.31 -30.46 13.99
C ILE A 35 23.90 -29.94 13.65
N ALA A 36 23.58 -29.77 12.36
CA ALA A 36 22.24 -29.33 11.94
C ALA A 36 21.15 -30.31 12.34
N GLN A 37 21.41 -31.62 12.28
CA GLN A 37 20.47 -32.63 12.77
C GLN A 37 20.25 -32.51 14.29
N ILE A 38 21.31 -32.39 15.08
CA ILE A 38 21.21 -32.26 16.55
C ILE A 38 20.43 -30.98 16.94
N PHE A 39 20.72 -29.85 16.28
CA PHE A 39 19.98 -28.61 16.51
C PHE A 39 18.51 -28.70 16.08
N SER A 40 18.20 -29.41 14.99
CA SER A 40 16.82 -29.61 14.55
C SER A 40 16.00 -30.42 15.55
N TYR A 41 16.59 -31.49 16.13
CA TYR A 41 15.92 -32.29 17.15
C TYR A 41 15.75 -31.54 18.47
N PHE A 42 16.75 -30.72 18.86
CA PHE A 42 16.66 -29.92 20.08
C PHE A 42 15.59 -28.83 19.97
N PHE A 43 15.51 -28.12 18.83
CA PHE A 43 14.48 -27.10 18.61
C PHE A 43 13.08 -27.69 18.48
N ILE A 44 12.90 -28.81 17.79
CA ILE A 44 11.58 -29.45 17.66
C ILE A 44 11.09 -29.98 19.02
N SER A 45 11.99 -30.55 19.84
CA SER A 45 11.69 -30.99 21.21
C SER A 45 11.33 -29.83 22.14
N LEU A 46 12.03 -28.70 22.03
CA LEU A 46 11.76 -27.48 22.80
C LEU A 46 10.44 -26.81 22.36
N PHE A 47 10.09 -26.89 21.08
CA PHE A 47 8.83 -26.33 20.56
C PHE A 47 7.61 -27.19 20.90
N MET A 48 7.75 -28.53 20.89
CA MET A 48 6.65 -29.46 21.18
C MET A 48 6.25 -29.49 22.66
N LYS A 49 7.15 -29.09 23.59
CA LYS A 49 6.83 -29.03 25.03
C LYS A 49 6.11 -27.75 25.49
N ASN A 50 6.01 -26.73 24.65
CA ASN A 50 5.28 -25.50 24.97
C ASN A 50 3.78 -25.59 24.60
N SER A 51 3.06 -26.54 25.20
CA SER A 51 1.59 -26.62 25.10
C SER A 51 0.89 -25.36 25.65
N VAL A 52 1.61 -24.57 26.46
CA VAL A 52 1.18 -23.29 27.01
C VAL A 52 0.87 -22.27 25.92
N PHE A 53 1.63 -22.23 24.82
CA PHE A 53 1.40 -21.27 23.72
C PHE A 53 0.08 -21.51 22.98
N ASN A 54 -0.31 -22.78 22.79
CA ASN A 54 -1.58 -23.12 22.15
C ASN A 54 -2.79 -22.77 23.04
N CYS A 55 -2.63 -22.76 24.36
CA CYS A 55 -3.69 -22.37 25.28
C CYS A 55 -3.88 -20.84 25.32
N PHE A 56 -2.79 -20.06 25.29
CA PHE A 56 -2.86 -18.60 25.20
C PHE A 56 -3.45 -18.11 23.88
N ALA A 57 -3.10 -18.74 22.75
CA ALA A 57 -3.67 -18.43 21.45
C ALA A 57 -5.20 -18.68 21.41
N LYS A 58 -5.66 -19.80 21.98
CA LYS A 58 -7.11 -20.12 22.06
C LYS A 58 -7.89 -19.16 22.97
N LYS A 59 -7.31 -18.71 24.09
CA LYS A 59 -7.94 -17.72 24.99
C LYS A 59 -8.05 -16.34 24.34
N LYS A 60 -6.99 -15.87 23.66
CA LYS A 60 -7.01 -14.59 22.91
C LYS A 60 -8.05 -14.60 21.79
N LEU A 61 -8.14 -15.70 21.03
CA LEU A 61 -9.19 -15.88 20.03
C LEU A 61 -10.58 -15.78 20.66
N LYS A 62 -10.89 -16.55 21.72
CA LYS A 62 -12.22 -16.49 22.38
C LYS A 62 -12.61 -15.09 22.88
N GLN A 63 -11.66 -14.29 23.36
CA GLN A 63 -11.94 -12.89 23.73
C GLN A 63 -12.19 -11.99 22.52
N HIS A 64 -11.49 -12.20 21.41
CA HIS A 64 -11.70 -11.44 20.17
C HIS A 64 -13.09 -11.70 19.57
N TRP A 65 -13.53 -12.97 19.58
CA TRP A 65 -14.86 -13.36 19.09
C TRP A 65 -16.02 -12.84 19.96
N LYS A 66 -15.79 -12.58 21.25
CA LYS A 66 -16.80 -11.96 22.12
C LYS A 66 -17.00 -10.47 21.87
N ARG A 67 -16.00 -9.77 21.33
CA ARG A 67 -16.09 -8.33 21.00
C ARG A 67 -16.75 -8.05 19.65
N LEU A 68 -16.88 -9.05 18.78
CA LEU A 68 -17.47 -8.94 17.45
C LEU A 68 -19.01 -9.19 17.43
N LYS A 69 -19.66 -9.29 18.59
CA LYS A 69 -21.08 -9.66 18.69
C LYS A 69 -22.05 -8.48 18.77
N GLU A 70 -21.56 -7.26 18.73
CA GLU A 70 -22.45 -6.11 18.54
C GLU A 70 -22.69 -5.97 17.03
N PRO A 71 -23.92 -6.18 16.53
CA PRO A 71 -24.23 -5.86 15.16
C PRO A 71 -23.95 -4.38 14.97
N ILE A 72 -23.05 -4.06 14.04
CA ILE A 72 -22.81 -2.68 13.63
C ILE A 72 -24.12 -2.26 12.95
N VAL A 73 -24.95 -1.51 13.67
CA VAL A 73 -26.15 -0.90 13.11
C VAL A 73 -25.69 0.34 12.36
N ASP A 74 -25.25 0.15 11.12
CA ASP A 74 -24.90 1.25 10.23
C ASP A 74 -26.17 2.03 9.87
N LYS A 75 -26.20 3.30 10.28
CA LYS A 75 -27.28 4.25 10.00
C LYS A 75 -27.09 5.02 8.69
N GLU A 76 -26.13 4.62 7.86
CA GLU A 76 -25.75 5.33 6.64
C GLU A 76 -26.26 4.59 5.39
N ASN A 77 -26.70 5.36 4.38
CA ASN A 77 -27.25 4.87 3.11
C ASN A 77 -26.21 4.17 2.20
N ASP A 78 -24.97 4.00 2.67
CA ASP A 78 -23.88 3.43 1.91
C ASP A 78 -23.65 1.96 2.29
N LEU A 79 -23.84 1.08 1.31
CA LEU A 79 -23.59 -0.35 1.46
C LEU A 79 -22.08 -0.62 1.44
N ASN A 80 -21.48 -0.73 2.63
CA ASN A 80 -20.06 -1.07 2.79
C ASN A 80 -19.84 -2.59 2.85
N LEU A 81 -18.89 -3.09 2.06
CA LEU A 81 -18.45 -4.50 2.12
C LEU A 81 -17.20 -4.62 3.00
N LEU A 82 -17.32 -5.29 4.15
CA LEU A 82 -16.19 -5.63 5.01
C LEU A 82 -15.60 -6.99 4.62
N ILE A 83 -14.34 -7.02 4.18
CA ILE A 83 -13.60 -8.25 3.87
C ILE A 83 -12.54 -8.49 4.95
N GLU A 84 -12.74 -9.50 5.78
CA GLU A 84 -11.74 -9.93 6.76
C GLU A 84 -10.87 -11.07 6.20
N LEU A 85 -9.57 -10.81 6.06
CA LEU A 85 -8.62 -11.84 5.63
C LEU A 85 -8.29 -12.79 6.78
N LYS A 86 -8.50 -14.10 6.56
CA LYS A 86 -8.13 -15.16 7.52
C LYS A 86 -6.61 -15.20 7.81
N VAL A 87 -5.79 -14.79 6.83
CA VAL A 87 -4.33 -14.75 6.95
C VAL A 87 -3.84 -13.41 6.41
N LEU A 88 -3.08 -12.68 7.23
CA LEU A 88 -2.45 -11.45 6.78
C LEU A 88 -1.24 -11.76 5.86
N PRO A 89 -1.10 -11.05 4.74
CA PRO A 89 0.05 -11.22 3.87
C PRO A 89 1.34 -10.84 4.60
N ARG A 90 2.38 -11.67 4.48
CA ARG A 90 3.69 -11.46 5.14
C ARG A 90 4.52 -10.32 4.52
N ARG A 91 4.21 -9.90 3.30
CA ARG A 91 4.93 -8.83 2.61
C ARG A 91 4.43 -7.47 3.08
N ARG A 92 5.33 -6.47 3.14
CA ARG A 92 4.94 -5.07 3.34
C ARG A 92 3.90 -4.73 2.27
N LEU A 93 2.66 -4.51 2.69
CA LEU A 93 1.60 -4.04 1.83
C LEU A 93 1.99 -2.64 1.35
N THR A 94 2.57 -2.56 0.16
CA THR A 94 2.49 -1.33 -0.60
C THR A 94 1.01 -1.07 -0.86
N PHE A 95 0.55 0.16 -0.65
CA PHE A 95 -0.81 0.60 -0.97
C PHE A 95 -1.01 0.51 -2.49
N MET A 96 -1.22 -0.70 -2.99
CA MET A 96 -1.59 -0.97 -4.37
C MET A 96 -3.09 -1.15 -4.36
N SER A 97 -3.82 -0.13 -4.81
CA SER A 97 -5.25 -0.27 -5.05
C SER A 97 -5.43 -1.25 -6.22
N ILE A 98 -6.14 -2.35 -5.97
CA ILE A 98 -6.50 -3.30 -7.02
C ILE A 98 -7.79 -2.79 -7.66
N PRO A 99 -7.77 -2.42 -8.96
CA PRO A 99 -8.99 -2.02 -9.63
C PRO A 99 -9.90 -3.24 -9.80
N ILE A 100 -11.11 -3.16 -9.24
CA ILE A 100 -12.15 -4.18 -9.41
C ILE A 100 -13.08 -3.67 -10.53
N PRO A 101 -13.13 -4.32 -11.70
CA PRO A 101 -14.07 -3.92 -12.75
C PRO A 101 -15.48 -4.23 -12.29
N LEU A 102 -16.34 -3.21 -12.32
CA LEU A 102 -17.74 -3.34 -11.93
C LEU A 102 -18.63 -3.20 -13.15
N LYS A 103 -19.69 -4.01 -13.20
CA LYS A 103 -20.71 -3.93 -14.26
C LYS A 103 -21.48 -2.60 -14.22
N HIS A 104 -21.62 -2.03 -13.02
CA HIS A 104 -22.30 -0.77 -12.78
C HIS A 104 -21.34 0.21 -12.08
N SER A 105 -21.35 1.47 -12.51
CA SER A 105 -20.59 2.54 -11.85
C SER A 105 -21.32 2.96 -10.58
N PHE A 106 -20.58 3.11 -9.47
CA PHE A 106 -21.11 3.73 -8.26
C PHE A 106 -21.39 5.23 -8.41
N ARG A 107 -20.80 5.85 -9.44
CA ARG A 107 -21.04 7.26 -9.75
C ARG A 107 -22.28 7.40 -10.61
N THR A 108 -23.23 8.13 -10.06
CA THR A 108 -24.42 8.70 -10.70
C THR A 108 -23.98 9.62 -11.84
N LYS A 109 -24.68 9.56 -12.97
CA LYS A 109 -24.34 10.35 -14.17
C LYS A 109 -24.53 11.85 -13.96
N ASP A 110 -25.31 12.22 -12.95
CA ASP A 110 -25.76 13.58 -12.66
C ASP A 110 -24.87 14.28 -11.62
N GLU A 111 -23.92 13.57 -11.00
CA GLU A 111 -23.02 14.14 -10.00
C GLU A 111 -21.82 14.82 -10.68
N ASN A 112 -21.62 16.09 -10.33
CA ASN A 112 -20.51 16.94 -10.77
C ASN A 112 -19.18 16.56 -10.10
N HIS A 113 -18.82 15.28 -10.16
CA HIS A 113 -17.53 14.84 -9.64
C HIS A 113 -16.41 15.42 -10.47
N THR A 114 -15.44 16.06 -9.82
CA THR A 114 -14.27 16.63 -10.46
C THR A 114 -13.11 15.63 -10.46
N LEU A 115 -12.47 15.47 -11.61
CA LEU A 115 -11.37 14.54 -11.82
C LEU A 115 -10.05 15.28 -12.03
N CYS A 116 -9.01 14.83 -11.32
CA CYS A 116 -7.64 15.31 -11.49
C CYS A 116 -6.74 14.17 -11.99
N VAL A 117 -5.95 14.43 -13.03
CA VAL A 117 -4.94 13.48 -13.53
C VAL A 117 -3.54 14.03 -13.28
N ILE A 118 -2.69 13.20 -12.66
CA ILE A 118 -1.28 13.52 -12.40
C ILE A 118 -0.40 12.60 -13.25
N THR A 119 0.33 13.17 -14.20
CA THR A 119 1.14 12.44 -15.17
C THR A 119 2.63 12.81 -15.10
N ARG A 120 3.45 12.20 -15.96
CA ARG A 120 4.82 12.67 -16.20
C ARG A 120 4.75 14.07 -16.83
N THR A 121 5.62 14.98 -16.42
CA THR A 121 5.61 16.38 -16.90
C THR A 121 5.63 16.51 -18.42
N LYS A 122 6.39 15.65 -19.11
CA LYS A 122 6.47 15.64 -20.58
C LYS A 122 5.18 15.21 -21.29
N ASP A 123 4.30 14.46 -20.60
CA ASP A 123 3.10 13.91 -21.22
C ASP A 123 1.85 14.71 -20.86
N ALA A 124 1.91 15.68 -19.94
CA ALA A 124 0.72 16.39 -19.43
C ALA A 124 -0.13 17.00 -20.56
N GLN A 125 0.49 17.73 -21.48
CA GLN A 125 -0.19 18.33 -22.65
C GLN A 125 -0.73 17.27 -23.62
N ILE A 126 -0.02 16.17 -23.80
CA ILE A 126 -0.45 15.07 -24.67
C ILE A 126 -1.73 14.43 -24.09
N TRP A 127 -1.72 14.12 -22.80
CA TRP A 127 -2.88 13.58 -22.10
C TRP A 127 -4.04 14.57 -22.06
N GLU A 128 -3.77 15.86 -21.95
CA GLU A 128 -4.79 16.91 -22.01
C GLU A 128 -5.51 16.90 -23.35
N ASN A 129 -4.76 16.88 -24.45
CA ASN A 129 -5.35 16.82 -25.77
C ASN A 129 -6.16 15.52 -25.98
N ILE A 130 -5.61 14.37 -25.59
CA ILE A 130 -6.28 13.08 -25.76
C ILE A 130 -7.57 13.01 -24.92
N LEU A 131 -7.51 13.36 -23.63
CA LEU A 131 -8.63 13.17 -22.72
C LEU A 131 -9.75 14.19 -22.95
N LEU A 132 -9.41 15.43 -23.32
CA LEU A 132 -10.38 16.47 -23.62
C LEU A 132 -10.95 16.36 -25.04
N HIS A 133 -10.11 16.11 -26.06
CA HIS A 133 -10.56 16.12 -27.46
C HIS A 133 -11.03 14.76 -27.96
N ASP A 134 -10.25 13.70 -27.74
CA ASP A 134 -10.56 12.38 -28.31
C ASP A 134 -11.63 11.66 -27.49
N TYR A 135 -11.43 11.57 -26.17
CA TYR A 135 -12.34 10.83 -25.27
C TYR A 135 -13.46 11.70 -24.69
N LYS A 136 -13.36 13.02 -24.75
CA LYS A 136 -14.36 14.00 -24.28
C LYS A 136 -14.86 13.71 -22.86
N ILE A 137 -13.92 13.51 -21.95
CA ILE A 137 -14.25 13.25 -20.54
C ILE A 137 -14.83 14.52 -19.92
N LYS A 138 -16.16 14.56 -19.74
CA LYS A 138 -16.88 15.75 -19.25
C LYS A 138 -16.41 16.27 -17.89
N ASN A 139 -15.98 15.35 -17.02
CA ASN A 139 -15.69 15.63 -15.61
C ASN A 139 -14.19 15.87 -15.34
N LEU A 140 -13.38 15.98 -16.39
CA LEU A 140 -11.97 16.23 -16.29
C LEU A 140 -11.73 17.71 -15.96
N ALA A 141 -11.36 17.99 -14.72
CA ALA A 141 -11.22 19.35 -14.23
C ALA A 141 -9.76 19.86 -14.31
N LYS A 142 -8.77 18.99 -14.09
CA LYS A 142 -7.36 19.38 -14.21
C LYS A 142 -6.46 18.21 -14.61
N ILE A 143 -5.48 18.49 -15.47
CA ILE A 143 -4.35 17.61 -15.74
C ILE A 143 -3.09 18.36 -15.36
N MET A 144 -2.20 17.70 -14.61
CA MET A 144 -0.96 18.32 -14.16
C MET A 144 0.22 17.36 -14.25
N GLY A 145 1.40 17.92 -14.50
CA GLY A 145 2.66 17.18 -14.44
C GLY A 145 3.15 17.01 -13.00
N VAL A 146 3.85 15.92 -12.72
CA VAL A 146 4.43 15.66 -11.38
C VAL A 146 5.31 16.82 -10.86
N LYS A 147 6.10 17.47 -11.73
CA LYS A 147 6.91 18.63 -11.32
C LYS A 147 6.07 19.83 -10.88
N GLU A 148 4.99 20.11 -11.60
CA GLU A 148 4.06 21.20 -11.26
C GLU A 148 3.36 20.88 -9.94
N PHE A 149 2.89 19.63 -9.78
CA PHE A 149 2.27 19.15 -8.54
C PHE A 149 3.20 19.35 -7.33
N LEU A 150 4.45 18.90 -7.42
CA LEU A 150 5.41 19.05 -6.32
C LEU A 150 5.86 20.50 -6.09
N ALA A 151 5.74 21.37 -7.10
CA ALA A 151 6.06 22.78 -6.96
C ALA A 151 4.93 23.54 -6.25
N LEU A 152 3.68 23.27 -6.60
CA LEU A 152 2.49 23.95 -6.09
C LEU A 152 2.01 23.42 -4.73
N TYR A 153 2.13 22.11 -4.50
CA TYR A 153 1.54 21.46 -3.32
C TYR A 153 2.63 20.93 -2.39
N LYS A 154 3.48 21.85 -1.89
CA LYS A 154 4.52 21.52 -0.91
C LYS A 154 3.97 21.46 0.51
N ASP A 155 3.03 22.34 0.81
CA ASP A 155 2.46 22.47 2.13
C ASP A 155 1.23 21.56 2.29
N ASN A 156 1.07 21.00 3.49
CA ASN A 156 -0.05 20.12 3.79
C ASN A 156 -1.40 20.81 3.60
N THR A 157 -1.49 22.12 3.82
CA THR A 157 -2.70 22.92 3.62
C THR A 157 -3.12 22.96 2.15
N ASP A 158 -2.17 23.11 1.24
CA ASP A 158 -2.47 23.16 -0.20
C ASP A 158 -2.91 21.80 -0.72
N VAL A 159 -2.29 20.73 -0.21
CA VAL A 159 -2.71 19.35 -0.52
C VAL A 159 -4.12 19.08 0.01
N GLN A 160 -4.47 19.59 1.19
CA GLN A 160 -5.82 19.46 1.74
C GLN A 160 -6.83 20.21 0.86
N ASN A 161 -6.55 21.46 0.49
CA ASN A 161 -7.38 22.24 -0.43
C ASN A 161 -7.57 21.53 -1.78
N LEU A 162 -6.50 20.94 -2.33
CA LEU A 162 -6.57 20.13 -3.54
C LEU A 162 -7.51 18.93 -3.35
N CYS A 163 -7.40 18.23 -2.23
CA CYS A 163 -8.28 17.11 -1.91
C CYS A 163 -9.72 17.54 -1.64
N ASP A 164 -9.99 18.81 -1.31
CA ASP A 164 -11.36 19.31 -1.16
C ASP A 164 -11.99 19.61 -2.53
N ILE A 165 -11.20 20.13 -3.47
CA ILE A 165 -11.66 20.48 -4.83
C ILE A 165 -11.94 19.24 -5.70
N PHE A 166 -11.11 18.20 -5.61
CA PHE A 166 -11.18 17.04 -6.51
C PHE A 166 -11.67 15.77 -5.79
N ASP A 167 -12.55 15.01 -6.44
CA ASP A 167 -13.09 13.76 -5.88
C ASP A 167 -12.31 12.52 -6.31
N LEU A 168 -11.72 12.56 -7.51
CA LEU A 168 -10.94 11.46 -8.05
C LEU A 168 -9.56 11.92 -8.51
N PHE A 169 -8.55 11.17 -8.07
CA PHE A 169 -7.19 11.31 -8.56
C PHE A 169 -6.80 10.09 -9.38
N ILE A 170 -6.38 10.34 -10.62
CA ILE A 170 -5.75 9.35 -11.50
C ILE A 170 -4.26 9.66 -11.57
N VAL A 171 -3.42 8.69 -11.25
CA VAL A 171 -1.97 8.88 -11.20
C VAL A 171 -1.27 7.90 -12.14
N HIS A 172 -0.40 8.43 -12.99
CA HIS A 172 0.43 7.63 -13.88
C HIS A 172 1.44 6.77 -13.08
N PRO A 173 1.76 5.52 -13.46
CA PRO A 173 2.48 4.59 -12.60
C PRO A 173 3.92 5.05 -12.35
N SER A 174 4.55 5.66 -13.36
CA SER A 174 5.90 6.20 -13.23
C SER A 174 6.03 7.35 -12.23
N VAL A 175 4.94 8.02 -11.86
CA VAL A 175 4.97 9.13 -10.88
C VAL A 175 4.34 8.75 -9.53
N PHE A 176 3.80 7.54 -9.44
CA PHE A 176 3.14 6.99 -8.25
C PHE A 176 3.97 7.19 -6.98
N HIS A 177 5.26 6.83 -7.00
CA HIS A 177 6.14 6.89 -5.83
C HIS A 177 6.35 8.31 -5.28
N PHE A 178 6.19 9.35 -6.10
CA PHE A 178 6.33 10.74 -5.67
C PHE A 178 5.02 11.31 -5.14
N VAL A 179 3.90 10.94 -5.76
CA VAL A 179 2.59 11.54 -5.50
C VAL A 179 1.90 10.88 -4.31
N VAL A 180 1.95 9.55 -4.22
CA VAL A 180 1.18 8.77 -3.24
C VAL A 180 1.55 9.10 -1.80
N PRO A 181 2.83 9.21 -1.41
CA PRO A 181 3.18 9.57 -0.03
C PRO A 181 2.56 10.91 0.41
N VAL A 182 2.43 11.86 -0.52
CA VAL A 182 1.86 13.19 -0.26
C VAL A 182 0.34 13.12 -0.14
N LEU A 183 -0.33 12.37 -1.04
CA LEU A 183 -1.79 12.32 -1.10
C LEU A 183 -2.44 11.29 -0.14
N THR A 184 -1.72 10.24 0.27
CA THR A 184 -2.35 9.10 0.98
C THR A 184 -3.05 9.50 2.27
N VAL A 185 -2.39 10.30 3.11
CA VAL A 185 -2.94 10.73 4.39
C VAL A 185 -4.19 11.60 4.21
N PRO A 186 -4.16 12.71 3.44
CA PRO A 186 -5.33 13.58 3.28
C PRO A 186 -6.48 12.90 2.53
N LEU A 187 -6.22 12.01 1.57
CA LEU A 187 -7.26 11.25 0.88
C LEU A 187 -7.93 10.24 1.81
N LYS A 188 -7.16 9.53 2.64
CA LYS A 188 -7.69 8.55 3.60
C LYS A 188 -8.59 9.21 4.64
N GLN A 189 -8.25 10.43 5.09
CA GLN A 189 -9.08 11.18 6.03
C GLN A 189 -10.45 11.57 5.45
N ARG A 190 -10.55 11.69 4.12
CA ARG A 190 -11.76 12.11 3.40
C ARG A 190 -12.48 10.98 2.67
N ASN A 191 -12.03 9.73 2.83
CA ASN A 191 -12.50 8.58 2.06
C ASN A 191 -12.47 8.79 0.53
N LYS A 192 -11.52 9.58 0.02
CA LYS A 192 -11.38 9.86 -1.41
C LYS A 192 -10.54 8.81 -2.13
N LEU A 193 -10.82 8.62 -3.41
CA LEU A 193 -10.24 7.54 -4.22
C LEU A 193 -8.97 7.98 -4.97
N LEU A 194 -7.94 7.14 -4.88
CA LEU A 194 -6.70 7.25 -5.65
C LEU A 194 -6.58 6.04 -6.59
N ARG A 195 -6.60 6.29 -7.90
CA ARG A 195 -6.45 5.26 -8.92
C ARG A 195 -5.08 5.37 -9.59
N VAL A 196 -4.40 4.24 -9.70
CA VAL A 196 -3.19 4.09 -10.50
C VAL A 196 -3.59 3.46 -11.83
N THR A 197 -3.16 4.03 -12.95
CA THR A 197 -3.49 3.56 -14.30
C THR A 197 -2.25 3.21 -15.07
#